data_AF-A0AAN7B102-F1
#
_entry.id   AF-A0AAN7B102-F1
#
_cell.length_a   1.000
_cell.length_b   1.000
_cell.length_c   1.000
_cell.angle_alpha   90.00
_cell.angle_beta   90.00
_cell.angle_gamma   90.00
#
_symmetry.space_group_name_H-M   'P 1'
#
loop_
_entity.id
_entity.type
_entity.pdbx_description
1 polymer ?
#
loop_
_entity_poly.entity_id
_entity_poly.type
_entity_poly.pdbx_seq_one_letter_code
_entity_poly.pdbx_strand_id
1 'polypeptide(L)'
;MAKKQTAFIKRLNGVSYGLPPKEATQAVRTVVLPTLLYGYEAYFRPDTRGKTTNVIEGRLNSLLRDACRAAIPAWKTTPIPVLHAHTGILPARQLLQWRGMKHLFRNKNLPLGH
;
A
#
# COMPACT_ATOMS: atom_id res chain seq x y z
N MET A 1 -9.25 8.79 -0.95
CA MET A 1 -8.09 9.64 -1.36
C MET A 1 -7.01 8.86 -2.10
N ALA A 2 -6.57 7.70 -1.59
CA ALA A 2 -5.52 6.89 -2.23
C ALA A 2 -5.78 6.54 -3.72
N LYS A 3 -7.04 6.24 -4.12
CA LYS A 3 -7.40 6.00 -5.53
C LYS A 3 -7.17 7.21 -6.46
N LYS A 4 -7.34 8.43 -5.94
CA LYS A 4 -7.06 9.66 -6.70
C LYS A 4 -5.56 9.85 -6.87
N GLN A 5 -4.78 9.57 -5.82
CA GLN A 5 -3.31 9.63 -5.86
C GLN A 5 -2.72 8.61 -6.86
N THR A 6 -3.24 7.38 -6.90
CA THR A 6 -2.80 6.39 -7.89
C THR A 6 -3.18 6.78 -9.32
N ALA A 7 -4.37 7.33 -9.53
CA ALA A 7 -4.77 7.85 -10.85
C ALA A 7 -3.87 9.00 -11.31
N PHE A 8 -3.45 9.87 -10.37
CA PHE A 8 -2.50 10.95 -10.66
C PHE A 8 -1.13 10.41 -11.09
N ILE A 9 -0.57 9.44 -10.36
CA ILE A 9 0.70 8.78 -10.75
C ILE A 9 0.58 8.13 -12.13
N LYS A 10 -0.55 7.47 -12.41
CA LYS A 10 -0.80 6.87 -13.73
C LYS A 10 -0.80 7.93 -14.84
N ARG A 11 -1.38 9.11 -14.60
CA ARG A 11 -1.38 10.22 -15.56
C ARG A 11 0.02 10.79 -15.76
N LEU A 12 0.79 10.92 -14.68
CA LEU A 12 2.19 11.36 -14.75
C LEU A 12 3.06 10.41 -15.59
N ASN A 13 2.80 9.11 -15.53
CA ASN A 13 3.50 8.13 -16.37
C ASN A 13 3.03 8.09 -17.84
N GLY A 14 1.96 8.81 -18.18
CA GLY A 14 1.43 8.90 -19.53
C GLY A 14 2.01 10.04 -20.38
N VAL A 15 2.97 10.82 -19.88
CA VAL A 15 3.62 11.91 -20.62
C VAL A 15 4.85 11.39 -21.40
N SER A 16 5.27 12.08 -22.47
CA SER A 16 6.33 11.63 -23.39
C SER A 16 7.67 11.28 -22.72
N TYR A 17 7.99 11.92 -21.60
CA TYR A 17 9.17 11.63 -20.76
C TYR A 17 8.71 11.29 -19.34
N GLY A 18 7.90 10.25 -19.22
CA GLY A 18 7.29 9.81 -17.96
C GLY A 18 8.29 9.61 -16.81
N LEU A 19 7.78 9.51 -15.58
CA LEU A 19 8.65 9.31 -14.43
C LEU A 19 9.38 7.97 -14.56
N PRO A 20 10.68 7.94 -14.23
CA PRO A 20 11.38 6.69 -14.12
C PRO A 20 10.72 5.79 -13.04
N PRO A 21 10.73 4.46 -13.24
CA PRO A 21 9.90 3.55 -12.45
C PRO A 21 10.30 3.49 -10.97
N LYS A 22 11.56 3.82 -10.64
CA LYS A 22 12.04 3.85 -9.25
C LYS A 22 11.39 5.00 -8.47
N GLU A 23 11.28 6.15 -9.09
CA GLU A 23 10.76 7.40 -8.56
C GLU A 23 9.24 7.33 -8.45
N ALA A 24 8.58 6.75 -9.46
CA ALA A 24 7.15 6.46 -9.40
C ALA A 24 6.82 5.48 -8.26
N THR A 25 7.64 4.44 -8.07
CA THR A 25 7.51 3.50 -6.94
C THR A 25 7.76 4.20 -5.61
N GLN A 26 8.73 5.11 -5.55
CA GLN A 26 9.00 5.91 -4.37
C GLN A 26 7.80 6.82 -4.03
N ALA A 27 7.18 7.46 -5.02
CA ALA A 27 5.97 8.26 -4.84
C ALA A 27 4.80 7.42 -4.31
N VAL A 28 4.63 6.19 -4.79
CA VAL A 28 3.65 5.25 -4.22
C VAL A 28 3.96 4.93 -2.76
N ARG A 29 5.23 4.68 -2.43
CA ARG A 29 5.68 4.37 -1.06
C ARG A 29 5.50 5.53 -0.08
N THR A 30 5.72 6.77 -0.52
CA THR A 30 5.65 7.95 0.35
C THR A 30 4.25 8.53 0.47
N VAL A 31 3.44 8.50 -0.60
CA VAL A 31 2.14 9.18 -0.62
C VAL A 31 0.98 8.18 -0.49
N VAL A 32 0.94 7.19 -1.38
CA VAL A 32 -0.21 6.27 -1.48
C VAL A 32 -0.24 5.30 -0.31
N LEU A 33 0.90 4.70 0.01
CA LEU A 33 1.04 3.68 1.05
C LEU A 33 0.63 4.19 2.44
N PRO A 34 1.09 5.35 2.93
CA PRO A 34 0.68 5.87 4.23
C PRO A 34 -0.80 6.27 4.26
N THR A 35 -1.31 6.88 3.18
CA THR A 35 -2.73 7.24 3.05
C THR A 35 -3.63 6.00 3.09
N LEU A 36 -3.17 4.91 2.46
CA LEU A 36 -3.84 3.63 2.47
C LEU A 36 -3.81 3.05 3.89
N LEU A 37 -2.61 2.84 4.45
CA LEU A 37 -2.41 2.15 5.73
C LEU A 37 -3.03 2.87 6.93
N TYR A 38 -3.04 4.20 6.96
CA TYR A 38 -3.61 4.97 8.07
C TYR A 38 -5.08 4.62 8.35
N GLY A 39 -5.87 4.46 7.27
CA GLY A 39 -7.28 4.11 7.42
C GLY A 39 -7.48 2.66 7.84
N TYR A 40 -6.53 1.76 7.54
CA TYR A 40 -6.68 0.33 7.79
C TYR A 40 -6.04 -0.13 9.10
N GLU A 41 -5.01 0.56 9.60
CA GLU A 41 -4.36 0.22 10.88
C GLU A 41 -5.33 0.29 12.07
N ALA A 42 -6.31 1.20 12.03
CA ALA A 42 -7.32 1.34 13.07
C ALA A 42 -8.33 0.17 13.12
N TYR A 43 -8.60 -0.46 11.98
CA TYR A 43 -9.61 -1.51 11.85
C TYR A 43 -9.02 -2.91 11.67
N PHE A 44 -7.72 -3.00 11.40
CA PHE A 44 -7.04 -4.26 11.18
C PHE A 44 -6.75 -4.94 12.51
N ARG A 45 -7.42 -6.08 12.74
CA ARG A 45 -7.13 -6.98 13.85
C ARG A 45 -6.42 -8.22 13.31
N PRO A 46 -5.15 -8.47 13.69
CA PRO A 46 -4.35 -9.55 13.11
C PRO A 46 -4.85 -10.95 13.48
N ASP A 47 -5.52 -11.08 14.63
CA ASP A 47 -5.88 -12.37 15.24
C ASP A 47 -7.31 -12.83 14.89
N THR A 48 -8.20 -11.89 14.58
CA THR A 48 -9.57 -12.22 14.16
C THR A 48 -9.65 -12.31 12.63
N ARG A 49 -9.82 -13.53 12.10
CA ARG A 49 -10.31 -13.78 10.73
C ARG A 49 -11.79 -13.42 10.59
N GLY A 50 -12.17 -12.24 11.06
CA GLY A 50 -13.51 -11.71 10.92
C GLY A 50 -13.79 -11.34 9.47
N LYS A 51 -15.06 -11.38 9.07
CA LYS A 51 -15.52 -10.94 7.74
C LYS A 51 -14.99 -9.55 7.38
N THR A 52 -14.92 -8.64 8.36
CA THR A 52 -14.42 -7.26 8.19
C THR A 52 -12.95 -7.20 7.79
N THR A 53 -12.08 -8.02 8.39
CA THR A 53 -10.64 -8.06 8.08
C THR A 53 -10.40 -8.50 6.64
N ASN A 54 -11.14 -9.51 6.16
CA ASN A 54 -11.02 -10.01 4.78
C ASN A 54 -11.49 -8.96 3.75
N VAL A 55 -12.58 -8.24 4.05
CA VAL A 55 -13.08 -7.16 3.18
C VAL A 55 -12.08 -6.02 3.09
N ILE A 56 -11.48 -5.65 4.22
CA ILE A 56 -10.42 -4.66 4.30
C ILE A 56 -9.20 -5.08 3.47
N GLU A 57 -8.72 -6.31 3.67
CA GLU A 57 -7.56 -6.86 2.94
C GLU A 57 -7.82 -6.90 1.43
N GLY A 58 -9.00 -7.34 1.00
CA GLY A 58 -9.38 -7.37 -0.42
C GLY A 58 -9.40 -5.98 -1.06
N ARG A 59 -9.93 -4.98 -0.35
CA ARG A 59 -9.90 -3.57 -0.81
C ARG A 59 -8.47 -3.03 -0.88
N LEU A 60 -7.63 -3.38 0.09
CA LEU A 60 -6.24 -2.93 0.13
C LEU A 60 -5.42 -3.56 -1.00
N ASN A 61 -5.58 -4.87 -1.24
CA ASN A 61 -4.94 -5.59 -2.33
C ASN A 61 -5.32 -5.05 -3.71
N SER A 62 -6.60 -4.73 -3.93
CA SER A 62 -7.03 -4.15 -5.21
C SER A 62 -6.39 -2.78 -5.46
N LEU A 63 -6.33 -1.92 -4.43
CA LEU A 63 -5.68 -0.60 -4.56
C LEU A 63 -4.17 -0.70 -4.72
N LEU A 64 -3.50 -1.60 -4.00
CA LEU A 64 -2.06 -1.82 -4.15
C LEU A 64 -1.71 -2.33 -5.54
N ARG A 65 -2.49 -3.27 -6.08
CA ARG A 65 -2.30 -3.76 -7.44
C ARG A 65 -2.40 -2.61 -8.46
N ASP A 66 -3.39 -1.75 -8.30
CA ASP A 66 -3.57 -0.60 -9.19
C ASP A 66 -2.45 0.44 -9.02
N ALA A 67 -1.96 0.65 -7.79
CA ALA A 67 -0.83 1.54 -7.50
C ALA A 67 0.48 1.02 -8.13
N CYS A 68 0.78 -0.27 -7.95
CA CYS A 68 1.98 -0.88 -8.48
C CYS A 68 1.97 -0.94 -10.02
N ARG A 69 0.80 -1.15 -10.64
CA ARG A 69 0.62 -1.02 -12.10
C ARG A 69 0.68 0.41 -12.61
N ALA A 70 0.35 1.39 -11.77
CA ALA A 70 0.53 2.79 -12.12
C ALA A 70 2.01 3.19 -12.05
N ALA A 71 2.78 2.63 -11.11
CA ALA A 71 4.18 2.96 -10.90
C ALA A 71 5.13 2.37 -11.95
N ILE A 72 4.85 1.15 -12.43
CA ILE A 72 5.69 0.44 -13.38
C ILE A 72 4.90 0.25 -14.68
N PRO A 73 5.53 0.34 -15.88
CA PRO A 73 4.90 -0.04 -17.14
C PRO A 73 4.68 -1.57 -17.20
N ALA A 74 3.74 -2.07 -16.40
CA ALA A 74 3.40 -3.48 -16.32
C ALA A 74 2.16 -3.79 -17.18
N TRP A 75 2.15 -4.97 -17.81
CA TRP A 75 1.00 -5.42 -18.58
C TRP A 75 -0.18 -5.79 -17.67
N LYS A 76 -1.39 -5.71 -18.22
CA LYS A 76 -2.61 -6.13 -17.51
C LYS A 76 -2.56 -7.60 -17.07
N THR A 77 -1.82 -8.43 -17.80
CA THR A 77 -1.61 -9.86 -17.56
C THR A 77 -0.47 -10.15 -16.57
N THR A 78 0.31 -9.15 -16.15
CA THR A 78 1.42 -9.39 -15.22
C THR A 78 0.88 -9.93 -13.90
N PRO A 79 1.39 -11.10 -13.43
CA PRO A 79 0.92 -11.72 -12.21
C PRO A 79 1.32 -10.88 -10.99
N ILE A 80 0.46 -10.89 -9.97
CA ILE A 80 0.59 -10.06 -8.76
C ILE A 80 1.94 -10.26 -8.04
N PRO A 81 2.47 -11.49 -7.87
CA PRO A 81 3.77 -11.70 -7.21
C PRO A 81 4.94 -11.01 -7.92
N VAL A 82 4.95 -11.02 -9.27
CA VAL A 82 5.99 -10.35 -10.08
C VAL A 82 5.90 -8.83 -9.93
N LEU A 83 4.68 -8.30 -9.83
CA LEU A 83 4.43 -6.88 -9.59
C LEU A 83 5.02 -6.43 -8.23
N HIS A 84 4.83 -7.25 -7.19
CA HIS A 84 5.41 -7.00 -5.87
C HIS A 84 6.93 -7.10 -5.86
N ALA A 85 7.49 -8.07 -6.59
CA ALA A 85 8.95 -8.22 -6.72
C ALA A 85 9.59 -7.00 -7.40
N HIS A 86 9.01 -6.50 -8.49
CA HIS A 86 9.55 -5.33 -9.19
C HIS A 86 9.36 -4.02 -8.43
N THR A 87 8.24 -3.84 -7.73
CA THR A 87 8.02 -2.64 -6.91
C THR A 87 8.72 -2.70 -5.56
N GLY A 88 9.15 -3.88 -5.10
CA GLY A 88 9.63 -4.11 -3.74
C GLY A 88 8.59 -3.76 -2.67
N ILE A 89 7.30 -3.72 -3.02
CA ILE A 89 6.20 -3.46 -2.09
C ILE A 89 5.62 -4.80 -1.66
N LEU A 90 5.49 -5.01 -0.36
CA LEU A 90 4.92 -6.24 0.19
C LEU A 90 3.40 -6.36 -0.06
N PRO A 91 2.82 -7.56 -0.09
CA PRO A 91 1.37 -7.77 -0.14
C PRO A 91 0.64 -7.16 1.07
N ALA A 92 -0.65 -6.85 0.90
CA ALA A 92 -1.45 -6.10 1.87
C ALA A 92 -1.38 -6.65 3.30
N ARG A 93 -1.52 -7.97 3.45
CA ARG A 93 -1.52 -8.63 4.75
C ARG A 93 -0.22 -8.42 5.53
N GLN A 94 0.91 -8.59 4.85
CA GLN A 94 2.23 -8.41 5.46
C GLN A 94 2.47 -6.95 5.84
N LEU A 95 2.05 -6.00 4.99
CA LEU A 95 2.12 -4.57 5.31
C LEU A 95 1.28 -4.22 6.54
N LEU A 96 0.07 -4.74 6.63
CA LEU A 96 -0.82 -4.50 7.77
C LEU A 96 -0.28 -5.11 9.07
N GLN A 97 0.26 -6.33 9.02
CA GLN A 97 0.92 -6.95 10.17
C GLN A 97 2.11 -6.13 10.65
N TRP A 98 3.01 -5.76 9.72
CA TRP A 98 4.19 -4.96 10.04
C TRP A 98 3.82 -3.59 10.60
N ARG A 99 2.81 -2.93 10.01
CA ARG A 99 2.31 -1.63 10.47
C ARG A 99 1.65 -1.75 11.85
N GLY A 100 0.85 -2.79 12.07
CA GLY A 100 0.25 -3.10 13.36
C GLY A 100 1.29 -3.32 14.45
N MET A 101 2.34 -4.10 14.17
CA MET A 101 3.47 -4.26 15.10
C MET A 101 4.11 -2.92 15.47
N LYS A 102 4.43 -2.07 14.48
CA LYS A 102 5.00 -0.75 14.74
C LYS A 102 4.10 0.12 15.61
N HIS A 103 2.79 0.09 15.38
CA HIS A 103 1.83 0.83 16.18
C HIS A 103 1.82 0.34 17.64
N LEU A 104 1.83 -0.98 17.85
CA LEU A 104 1.90 -1.57 19.18
C LEU A 104 3.21 -1.20 19.90
N PHE A 105 4.35 -1.31 19.23
CA PHE A 105 5.64 -0.88 19.80
C PHE A 105 5.65 0.59 20.19
N ARG A 106 5.12 1.46 19.33
CA ARG A 106 4.97 2.89 19.64
C ARG A 106 4.11 3.09 20.88
N ASN A 107 2.95 2.44 20.97
CA ASN A 107 2.05 2.60 22.10
C ASN A 107 2.65 2.07 23.41
N LYS A 108 3.45 0.99 23.36
CA LYS A 108 4.21 0.49 24.52
C LYS A 108 5.33 1.43 24.96
N ASN A 109 5.96 2.11 24.01
CA ASN A 109 7.05 3.06 24.27
C ASN A 109 6.56 4.46 24.63
N LEU A 110 5.26 4.76 24.49
CA LEU A 110 4.72 6.01 25.04
C LEU A 110 4.84 5.93 26.56
N PRO A 111 5.51 6.90 27.23
CA PRO A 111 5.43 6.97 28.67
C PRO A 111 3.95 7.14 29.02
N LEU A 112 3.43 6.26 29.87
CA LEU A 112 2.11 6.42 30.45
C LEU A 112 2.16 7.74 31.22
N GLY A 113 1.62 8.80 30.62
CA GLY A 113 1.58 10.12 31.22
C GLY A 113 0.78 10.05 32.52
N HIS A 114 1.53 10.20 33.61
CA HIS A 114 1.29 10.90 34.87
C HIS A 114 -0.12 11.39 35.22
#